data_AF-A0A5C4L8S1-F1
#
_entry.id   AF-A0A5C4L8S1-F1
#
_cell.length_a   1.000
_cell.length_b   1.000
_cell.length_c   1.000
_cell.angle_alpha   90.00
_cell.angle_beta   90.00
_cell.angle_gamma   90.00
#
_symmetry.space_group_name_H-M   'P 1'
#
loop_
_entity.id
_entity.type
_entity.pdbx_description
1 polymer ?
#
loop_
_entity_poly.entity_id
_entity_poly.type
_entity_poly.pdbx_seq_one_letter_code
_entity_poly.pdbx_strand_id
1 'polypeptide(L)' 'MPLKTLLQTLAADIAAAERRTEEYGQAVHASLVAGQTNPTAEQALYLELDRLALLRDRQYALMEMGCLPVAA' A
#
# COMPACT_ATOMS: atom_id res chain seq x y z
N MET A 1 9.26 15.11 -13.27
CA MET A 1 10.00 13.83 -13.13
C MET A 1 9.59 12.90 -14.25
N PRO A 2 10.48 12.04 -14.78
CA PRO A 2 10.11 11.10 -15.83
C PRO A 2 9.19 9.99 -15.27
N LEU A 3 8.25 9.50 -16.09
CA LEU A 3 7.25 8.49 -15.72
C LEU A 3 7.88 7.25 -15.07
N LYS A 4 9.03 6.80 -15.59
CA LYS A 4 9.80 5.68 -15.03
C LYS A 4 10.20 5.91 -13.57
N THR A 5 10.65 7.12 -13.21
CA THR A 5 11.02 7.45 -11.83
C THR A 5 9.78 7.48 -10.93
N LEU A 6 8.65 8.01 -11.42
CA LEU A 6 7.39 7.98 -10.66
C LEU A 6 6.92 6.55 -10.37
N LEU A 7 7.00 5.65 -11.36
CA LEU A 7 6.66 4.24 -11.18
C LEU A 7 7.61 3.52 -10.22
N GLN A 8 8.91 3.84 -10.26
CA GLN A 8 9.90 3.28 -9.34
C GLN A 8 9.66 3.73 -7.90
N THR A 9 9.41 5.03 -7.68
CA THR A 9 9.07 5.56 -6.36
C THR A 9 7.78 4.91 -5.85
N LEU A 10 6.75 4.82 -6.69
CA LEU A 10 5.49 4.21 -6.30
C LEU A 10 5.64 2.73 -5.94
N ALA A 11 6.47 1.98 -6.66
CA ALA A 11 6.76 0.58 -6.32
C ALA A 11 7.45 0.46 -4.95
N ALA A 12 8.38 1.37 -4.63
CA ALA A 12 9.02 1.39 -3.32
C ALA A 12 8.03 1.74 -2.20
N ASP A 13 7.15 2.72 -2.43
CA ASP A 13 6.11 3.11 -1.47
C ASP A 13 5.12 1.98 -1.20
N ILE A 14 4.71 1.26 -2.25
CA ILE A 14 3.86 0.05 -2.14
C ILE A 14 4.57 -1.00 -1.29
N ALA A 15 5.82 -1.36 -1.62
CA ALA A 15 6.57 -2.37 -0.87
C ALA A 15 6.73 -2.00 0.62
N ALA A 16 6.95 -0.71 0.91
CA ALA A 16 7.03 -0.23 2.28
C ALA A 16 5.69 -0.33 3.03
N ALA A 17 4.58 -0.03 2.36
CA ALA A 17 3.24 -0.15 2.93
C ALA A 17 2.82 -1.62 3.11
N GLU A 18 3.20 -2.52 2.19
CA GLU A 18 2.97 -3.97 2.31
C GLU A 18 3.67 -4.52 3.55
N ARG A 19 4.94 -4.15 3.75
CA ARG A 19 5.70 -4.55 4.93
C ARG A 19 5.04 -4.08 6.24
N ARG A 20 4.64 -2.80 6.32
CA ARG A 20 3.97 -2.28 7.54
C ARG A 20 2.62 -2.96 7.77
N THR A 21 1.87 -3.23 6.72
CA THR A 21 0.59 -3.96 6.78
C THR A 21 0.81 -5.35 7.37
N GLU A 22 1.86 -6.06 6.95
CA GLU A 22 2.21 -7.36 7.49
C GLU A 22 2.60 -7.28 8.98
N GLU A 23 3.43 -6.30 9.35
CA GLU A 23 3.82 -6.06 10.75
C GLU A 23 2.60 -5.81 11.65
N TYR A 24 1.67 -4.95 11.24
CA TYR A 24 0.45 -4.71 12.00
C TYR A 24 -0.51 -5.91 11.97
N GLY A 25 -0.60 -6.63 10.86
CA GLY A 25 -1.38 -7.87 10.76
C GLY A 25 -0.91 -8.93 11.73
N GLN A 26 0.41 -9.10 11.87
CA GLN A 26 1.00 -9.99 12.86
C GLN A 26 0.72 -9.54 14.30
N ALA A 27 0.79 -8.24 14.58
CA ALA A 27 0.48 -7.71 15.92
C ALA A 27 -0.99 -7.92 16.32
N VAL A 28 -1.92 -7.70 15.39
CA VAL A 28 -3.35 -7.99 15.58
C VAL A 28 -3.56 -9.48 15.78
N HIS A 29 -2.97 -10.32 14.93
CA HIS A 29 -3.08 -11.77 15.03
C HIS A 29 -2.56 -12.30 16.38
N ALA A 30 -1.39 -11.84 16.82
CA ALA A 30 -0.83 -12.20 18.12
C ALA A 30 -1.75 -11.81 19.28
N SER A 31 -2.38 -10.63 19.21
CA SER A 31 -3.36 -10.17 20.21
C SER A 31 -4.58 -11.09 20.25
N LEU A 32 -5.13 -11.43 19.08
CA LEU A 32 -6.28 -12.32 18.95
C LEU A 32 -5.99 -13.73 19.47
N VAL A 33 -4.80 -14.29 19.18
CA VAL A 33 -4.36 -15.60 19.70
C VAL A 33 -4.26 -15.58 21.22
N ALA A 34 -3.88 -14.44 21.82
CA ALA A 34 -3.89 -14.24 23.27
C ALA A 34 -5.28 -13.97 23.86
N GLY A 35 -6.35 -13.97 23.05
CA GLY A 35 -7.71 -13.65 23.47
C GLY A 35 -7.90 -12.17 23.80
N GLN A 36 -7.05 -11.30 23.28
CA GLN A 36 -7.06 -9.86 23.51
C GLN A 36 -7.38 -9.11 22.22
N THR A 37 -7.84 -7.87 22.36
CA THR A 37 -7.93 -6.91 21.25
C THR A 37 -6.79 -5.91 21.35
N ASN A 38 -6.34 -5.41 20.21
CA ASN A 38 -5.33 -4.35 20.17
C ASN A 38 -5.82 -3.25 19.22
N PRO A 39 -6.69 -2.35 19.71
CA PRO A 39 -7.33 -1.32 18.87
C PRO A 39 -6.32 -0.44 18.14
N THR A 40 -5.16 -0.19 18.73
CA THR A 40 -4.08 0.60 18.10
C THR A 40 -3.49 -0.14 16.90
N ALA A 41 -3.19 -1.43 17.04
CA ALA A 41 -2.67 -2.24 15.94
C ALA A 41 -3.74 -2.45 14.84
N GLU A 42 -5.00 -2.63 15.23
CA GLU A 42 -6.13 -2.74 14.31
C GLU A 42 -6.30 -1.45 13.51
N GLN A 43 -6.33 -0.29 14.18
CA GLN A 43 -6.43 1.00 13.50
C GLN A 43 -5.24 1.25 12.58
N ALA A 44 -4.02 0.93 13.01
CA ALA A 44 -2.83 1.06 12.18
C ALA A 44 -2.88 0.15 10.94
N LEU A 45 -3.38 -1.08 11.10
CA LEU A 45 -3.59 -2.01 9.99
C LEU A 45 -4.59 -1.46 8.97
N TYR A 46 -5.74 -0.95 9.43
CA TYR A 46 -6.74 -0.35 8.53
C TYR A 46 -6.16 0.84 7.74
N LEU A 47 -5.40 1.73 8.40
CA LEU A 47 -4.79 2.87 7.73
C LEU A 47 -3.76 2.46 6.67
N GLU A 48 -2.96 1.41 6.92
CA GLU A 48 -2.01 0.92 5.90
C GLU A 48 -2.72 0.20 4.75
N LEU A 49 -3.82 -0.51 5.00
CA LEU A 49 -4.64 -1.10 3.95
C LEU A 49 -5.27 -0.03 3.05
N ASP A 50 -5.81 1.05 3.62
CA ASP A 50 -6.35 2.18 2.86
C ASP A 50 -5.25 2.86 2.05
N ARG A 51 -4.07 3.06 2.64
CA ARG A 51 -2.89 3.58 1.93
C ARG A 51 -2.50 2.68 0.77
N LEU A 52 -2.48 1.36 0.95
CA LEU A 52 -2.16 0.41 -0.11
C LEU A 52 -3.15 0.49 -1.26
N ALA A 53 -4.46 0.57 -0.96
CA ALA A 53 -5.49 0.73 -1.98
C ALA A 53 -5.24 1.98 -2.83
N LEU A 54 -4.99 3.14 -2.19
CA LEU A 54 -4.69 4.39 -2.90
C LEU A 54 -3.41 4.32 -3.75
N LEU A 55 -2.37 3.66 -3.25
CA LEU A 55 -1.12 3.49 -4.00
C LEU A 55 -1.31 2.58 -5.21
N ARG A 56 -2.11 1.51 -5.09
CA ARG A 56 -2.44 0.59 -6.18
C ARG A 56 -3.33 1.28 -7.23
N ASP A 57 -4.34 2.04 -6.82
CA ASP A 57 -5.15 2.84 -7.74
C ASP A 57 -4.29 3.83 -8.54
N ARG A 58 -3.36 4.51 -7.86
CA ARG A 58 -2.41 5.40 -8.51
C ARG A 58 -1.47 4.65 -9.47
N GLN A 59 -1.08 3.42 -9.14
CA GLN A 59 -0.26 2.58 -10.00
C GLN A 59 -1.02 2.25 -11.29
N TYR A 60 -2.28 1.83 -11.18
CA TYR A 60 -3.13 1.55 -12.34
C TYR A 60 -3.31 2.79 -13.21
N ALA A 61 -3.65 3.95 -12.63
CA ALA A 61 -3.82 5.19 -13.37
C ALA A 61 -2.55 5.61 -14.13
N LEU A 62 -1.37 5.49 -13.51
CA LEU A 62 -0.10 5.82 -14.19
C LEU A 62 0.26 4.83 -15.30
N MET A 63 -0.08 3.54 -15.15
CA MET A 63 0.10 2.55 -16.21
C MET A 63 -0.84 2.82 -17.38
N GLU A 64 -2.11 3.15 -17.12
CA GLU A 64 -3.07 3.53 -18.17
C GLU A 64 -2.60 4.77 -18.95
N MET A 65 -2.12 5.80 -18.26
CA MET A 65 -1.55 6.99 -18.90
C MET A 65 -0.29 6.68 -19.73
N GLY A 66 0.52 5.71 -19.30
CA GLY A 66 1.69 5.24 -20.06
C GLY A 66 1.33 4.41 -21.29
N CYS A 67 0.12 3.84 -21.35
CA CYS A 67 -0.38 3.03 -22.45
C CYS A 67 -1.17 3.84 -23.50
N LEU A 68 -1.54 5.09 -23.21
CA LEU A 68 -2.19 5.95 -24.20
C LEU A 68 -1.18 6.31 -25.30
N PRO A 69 -1.49 6.10 -26.59
CA PRO A 69 -0.63 6.56 -27.67
C PRO A 69 -0.52 8.08 -27.55
N VAL A 70 0.71 8.58 -27.51
CA VAL A 70 0.97 10.00 -27.74
C VAL A 70 0.47 10.26 -29.15
N ALA A 71 -0.70 10.90 -29.28
CA ALA A 71 -1.19 11.37 -30.56
C ALA A 71 -0.14 12.34 -31.10
N ALA A 72 0.63 11.87 -32.08
CA ALA A 72 1.58 12.65 -32.85
C ALA A 72 0.86 13.36 -34.00
#